data_AF-S3AVJ9-F1
#
_entry.id   AF-S3AVJ9-F1
#
_cell.length_a   1.000
_cell.length_b   1.000
_cell.length_c   1.000
_cell.angle_alpha   90.00
_cell.angle_beta   90.00
_cell.angle_gamma   90.00
#
_symmetry.space_group_name_H-M   'P 1'
#
loop_
_entity.id
_entity.type
_entity.pdbx_description
1 polymer ?
#
loop_
_entity_poly.entity_id
_entity_poly.type
_entity_poly.pdbx_seq_one_letter_code
_entity_poly.pdbx_strand_id
1 'polypeptide(L)'
;MTKNYKIIVATHKQFTMPEDAELYLPIHVGSEGKEKLGYQCDDEGDNISSLNPYYCELTGLYWAWKNLDCDYLGLVHYRRYFTSKSQSYNESLDMNDVILSNSEVKDLLSKYDVIVPKKRKYYIETLYSHYAHTHDANHLDVTRRIISELRPDYIEAFDRVMKQRSGYMFNMFIMSKENVAAYCEWLFPIIDELYRRLDITGYSAFDARLFGRVSERLFNVWLANQDLRIKEVPFIYMEKINLFQKGKSFLQAKFFGKKYGQSF
;
A
#
# COMPACT_ATOMS: atom_id res chain seq x y z
N MET A 1 19.45 3.33 -23.80
CA MET A 1 19.61 4.10 -22.56
C MET A 1 19.44 3.16 -21.38
N THR A 2 20.21 3.32 -20.32
CA THR A 2 20.08 2.52 -19.09
C THR A 2 18.83 2.98 -18.34
N LYS A 3 17.88 2.07 -18.10
CA LYS A 3 16.65 2.40 -17.36
C LYS A 3 16.93 2.69 -15.88
N ASN A 4 16.24 3.67 -15.32
CA ASN A 4 16.30 4.09 -13.92
C ASN A 4 15.14 3.49 -13.10
N TYR A 5 15.45 2.93 -11.93
CA TYR A 5 14.52 2.25 -11.04
C TYR A 5 14.55 2.94 -9.69
N LYS A 6 13.40 3.41 -9.21
CA LYS A 6 13.26 4.01 -7.87
C LYS A 6 12.17 3.28 -7.10
N ILE A 7 12.44 2.95 -5.84
CA ILE A 7 11.49 2.37 -4.90
C ILE A 7 11.40 3.34 -3.73
N ILE A 8 10.26 4.01 -3.60
CA ILE A 8 10.04 4.88 -2.46
C ILE A 8 9.76 4.05 -1.21
N VAL A 9 10.40 4.43 -0.11
CA VAL A 9 10.17 3.87 1.21
C VAL A 9 9.33 4.88 1.98
N ALA A 10 8.04 4.60 2.20
CA ALA A 10 7.17 5.51 2.95
C ALA A 10 7.48 5.47 4.46
N THR A 11 7.91 6.60 5.02
CA THR A 11 8.38 6.75 6.41
C THR A 11 7.62 7.86 7.16
N HIS A 12 7.36 7.66 8.44
CA HIS A 12 6.80 8.69 9.33
C HIS A 12 7.62 8.85 10.64
N LYS A 13 8.76 8.18 10.70
CA LYS A 13 9.74 8.20 11.79
C LYS A 13 11.07 7.70 11.24
N GLN A 14 12.16 8.00 11.95
CA GLN A 14 13.47 7.45 11.59
C GLN A 14 13.50 5.93 11.68
N PHE A 15 14.20 5.32 10.74
CA PHE A 15 14.40 3.87 10.65
C PHE A 15 15.71 3.56 9.91
N THR A 16 16.21 2.33 10.04
CA THR A 16 17.34 1.87 9.23
C THR A 16 16.92 1.77 7.77
N MET A 17 17.64 2.47 6.89
CA MET A 17 17.36 2.48 5.45
C MET A 17 18.31 1.54 4.70
N PRO A 18 17.89 1.01 3.53
CA PRO A 18 18.78 0.29 2.61
C PRO A 18 20.02 1.12 2.23
N GLU A 19 21.15 0.45 2.03
CA GLU A 19 22.40 1.09 1.58
C GLU A 19 22.36 1.53 0.11
N ASP A 20 21.59 0.81 -0.73
CA ASP A 20 21.37 1.17 -2.13
C ASP A 20 20.42 2.38 -2.23
N ALA A 21 20.95 3.58 -1.94
CA ALA A 21 20.25 4.85 -2.01
C ALA A 21 19.84 5.24 -3.45
N GLU A 22 20.43 4.60 -4.46
CA GLU A 22 20.01 4.78 -5.84
C GLU A 22 18.73 4.02 -6.14
N LEU A 23 18.52 2.85 -5.56
CA LEU A 23 17.27 2.11 -5.71
C LEU A 23 16.20 2.55 -4.70
N TYR A 24 16.56 2.70 -3.42
CA TYR A 24 15.62 2.95 -2.34
C TYR A 24 15.67 4.41 -1.88
N LEU A 25 14.56 5.13 -2.07
CA LEU A 25 14.42 6.53 -1.70
C LEU A 25 13.49 6.66 -0.49
N PRO A 26 13.98 6.97 0.72
CA PRO A 26 13.12 7.26 1.85
C PRO A 26 12.34 8.56 1.65
N ILE A 27 11.02 8.48 1.81
CA ILE A 27 10.10 9.61 1.77
C ILE A 27 9.51 9.82 3.17
N HIS A 28 9.64 11.02 3.73
CA HIS A 28 8.93 11.45 4.93
C HIS A 28 7.50 11.83 4.54
N VAL A 29 6.54 10.92 4.82
CA VAL A 29 5.13 11.12 4.45
C VAL A 29 4.39 12.00 5.44
N GLY A 30 3.56 12.92 4.93
CA GLY A 30 2.92 13.98 5.69
C GLY A 30 3.93 14.83 6.43
N SER A 31 5.01 15.23 5.75
CA SER A 31 6.05 16.11 6.30
C SER A 31 5.55 17.54 6.54
N GLU A 32 4.46 17.95 5.89
CA GLU A 32 3.88 19.27 6.04
C GLU A 32 3.63 19.62 7.52
N GLY A 33 4.26 20.70 7.97
CA GLY A 33 4.15 21.17 9.35
C GLY A 33 4.84 20.31 10.41
N LYS A 34 5.70 19.35 10.04
CA LYS A 34 6.44 18.47 10.96
C LYS A 34 7.95 18.71 10.91
N GLU A 35 8.63 18.25 11.95
CA GLU A 35 10.10 18.23 11.98
C GLU A 35 10.66 17.30 10.90
N LYS A 36 11.72 17.74 10.21
CA LYS A 36 12.33 16.99 9.12
C LYS A 36 13.13 15.81 9.65
N LEU A 37 12.85 14.62 9.13
CA LEU A 37 13.52 13.37 9.53
C LEU A 37 14.91 13.16 8.88
N GLY A 38 15.30 14.05 7.97
CA GLY A 38 16.50 13.88 7.12
C GLY A 38 16.25 13.04 5.86
N TYR A 39 14.99 12.81 5.49
CA TYR A 39 14.57 12.13 4.27
C TYR A 39 13.92 13.11 3.29
N GLN A 40 13.75 12.69 2.03
CA GLN A 40 13.00 13.47 1.04
C GLN A 40 11.58 13.71 1.57
N CYS A 41 11.13 14.95 1.59
CA CYS A 41 9.84 15.33 2.15
C CYS A 41 8.76 15.27 1.06
N ASP A 42 7.54 14.84 1.42
CA ASP A 42 6.43 14.73 0.48
C ASP A 42 5.60 16.01 0.35
N ASP A 43 5.98 17.10 1.03
CA ASP A 43 5.38 18.45 0.96
C ASP A 43 6.10 19.39 -0.02
N GLU A 44 7.00 18.87 -0.85
CA GLU A 44 7.70 19.61 -1.90
C GLU A 44 7.07 19.39 -3.28
N GLY A 45 7.11 20.38 -4.18
CA GLY A 45 6.55 20.23 -5.54
C GLY A 45 5.03 20.02 -5.56
N ASP A 46 4.53 19.25 -6.53
CA ASP A 46 3.11 18.87 -6.60
C ASP A 46 2.82 17.77 -5.58
N ASN A 47 1.97 18.06 -4.60
CA ASN A 47 1.78 17.19 -3.45
C ASN A 47 0.41 17.28 -2.77
N ILE A 48 0.17 16.32 -1.88
CA ILE A 48 -1.00 16.22 -1.00
C ILE A 48 -0.58 15.87 0.43
N SER A 49 0.56 16.38 0.90
CA SER A 49 1.18 15.98 2.18
C SER A 49 0.23 16.17 3.37
N SER A 50 -0.50 17.28 3.43
CA SER A 50 -1.56 17.56 4.43
C SER A 50 -2.64 16.47 4.54
N LEU A 51 -2.87 15.66 3.50
CA LEU A 51 -3.85 14.57 3.53
C LEU A 51 -3.32 13.28 4.18
N ASN A 52 -2.04 13.20 4.59
CA ASN A 52 -1.45 11.99 5.17
C ASN A 52 -2.20 11.42 6.39
N PRO A 53 -2.79 12.23 7.31
CA PRO A 53 -3.64 11.69 8.39
C PRO A 53 -4.77 10.76 7.90
N TYR A 54 -5.20 10.93 6.65
CA TYR A 54 -6.29 10.21 6.01
C TYR A 54 -5.78 9.21 4.97
N TYR A 55 -4.90 9.65 4.08
CA TYR A 55 -4.43 8.95 2.87
C TYR A 55 -3.20 8.07 3.15
N CYS A 56 -2.55 8.27 4.30
CA CYS A 56 -1.38 7.50 4.73
C CYS A 56 -0.27 7.52 3.65
N GLU A 57 0.33 6.37 3.37
CA GLU A 57 1.45 6.22 2.43
C GLU A 57 1.11 6.63 0.97
N LEU A 58 -0.17 6.87 0.65
CA LEU A 58 -0.58 7.40 -0.66
C LEU A 58 -0.06 8.82 -0.91
N THR A 59 0.22 9.63 0.12
CA THR A 59 0.79 10.98 -0.10
C THR A 59 2.19 10.89 -0.67
N GLY A 60 3.00 9.95 -0.16
CA GLY A 60 4.31 9.62 -0.73
C GLY A 60 4.21 9.06 -2.14
N LEU A 61 3.22 8.21 -2.43
CA LEU A 61 2.97 7.72 -3.79
C LEU A 61 2.60 8.85 -4.74
N TYR A 62 1.71 9.75 -4.34
CA TYR A 62 1.30 10.89 -5.14
C TYR A 62 2.50 11.78 -5.46
N TRP A 63 3.28 12.14 -4.44
CA TRP A 63 4.49 12.93 -4.61
C TRP A 63 5.47 12.25 -5.57
N ALA A 64 5.72 10.95 -5.40
CA ALA A 64 6.63 10.23 -6.26
C ALA A 64 6.12 10.11 -7.70
N TRP A 65 4.81 9.97 -7.89
CA TRP A 65 4.18 9.97 -9.20
C TRP A 65 4.39 11.30 -9.92
N LYS A 66 4.20 12.44 -9.24
CA LYS A 66 4.28 13.77 -9.84
C LYS A 66 5.70 14.31 -10.03
N ASN A 67 6.62 13.98 -9.12
CA ASN A 67 7.89 14.71 -9.01
C ASN A 67 9.12 13.86 -9.42
N LEU A 68 9.06 12.53 -9.36
CA LEU A 68 10.22 11.69 -9.72
C LEU A 68 10.30 11.37 -11.21
N ASP A 69 11.44 11.67 -11.81
CA ASP A 69 11.83 11.20 -13.14
C ASP A 69 12.52 9.83 -13.07
N CYS A 70 11.79 8.78 -13.44
CA CYS A 70 12.27 7.39 -13.45
C CYS A 70 11.45 6.52 -14.42
N ASP A 71 12.03 5.42 -14.89
CA ASP A 71 11.35 4.46 -15.77
C ASP A 71 10.46 3.48 -14.99
N TYR A 72 10.89 3.10 -13.79
CA TYR A 72 10.15 2.22 -12.88
C TYR A 72 10.06 2.84 -11.50
N LEU A 73 8.87 2.74 -10.93
CA LEU A 73 8.55 3.27 -9.61
C LEU A 73 7.92 2.16 -8.76
N GLY A 74 8.45 1.98 -7.56
CA GLY A 74 7.91 1.10 -6.54
C GLY A 74 7.54 1.83 -5.26
N LEU A 75 6.66 1.22 -4.48
CA LEU A 75 6.29 1.66 -3.14
C LEU A 75 6.49 0.51 -2.16
N VAL A 76 7.26 0.77 -1.11
CA VAL A 76 7.40 -0.09 0.07
C VAL A 76 7.19 0.73 1.34
N HIS A 77 7.00 0.04 2.46
CA HIS A 77 6.83 0.69 3.76
C HIS A 77 8.15 0.65 4.52
N TYR A 78 8.43 1.63 5.39
CA TYR A 78 9.69 1.72 6.16
C TYR A 78 10.09 0.44 6.91
N ARG A 79 9.13 -0.41 7.27
CA ARG A 79 9.34 -1.69 7.96
C ARG A 79 8.93 -2.93 7.16
N ARG A 80 8.63 -2.82 5.86
CA ARG A 80 8.23 -3.96 5.01
C ARG A 80 8.88 -3.85 3.65
N TYR A 81 9.72 -4.82 3.29
CA TYR A 81 10.47 -4.84 2.04
C TYR A 81 10.26 -6.14 1.29
N PHE A 82 10.31 -6.08 -0.04
CA PHE A 82 10.34 -7.25 -0.89
C PHE A 82 11.67 -7.99 -0.74
N THR A 83 11.63 -9.32 -0.75
CA THR A 83 12.81 -10.16 -0.57
C THR A 83 12.85 -11.27 -1.61
N SER A 84 14.06 -11.71 -1.95
CA SER A 84 14.29 -12.80 -2.92
C SER A 84 13.87 -14.16 -2.35
N LYS A 85 13.95 -14.32 -1.03
CA LYS A 85 13.62 -15.54 -0.29
C LYS A 85 12.67 -15.25 0.86
N SER A 86 11.83 -16.23 1.16
CA SER A 86 10.93 -16.17 2.31
C SER A 86 11.72 -16.46 3.58
N GLN A 87 11.75 -15.52 4.52
CA GLN A 87 12.38 -15.70 5.81
C GLN A 87 11.76 -14.80 6.88
N SER A 88 11.97 -15.17 8.13
CA SER A 88 11.50 -14.41 9.29
C SER A 88 12.57 -13.44 9.76
N TYR A 89 12.14 -12.33 10.35
CA TYR A 89 13.02 -11.38 11.01
C TYR A 89 13.78 -12.03 12.18
N ASN A 90 15.05 -11.72 12.30
CA ASN A 90 15.89 -11.97 13.47
C ASN A 90 16.77 -10.74 13.72
N GLU A 91 17.25 -10.54 14.94
CA GLU A 91 18.00 -9.33 15.32
C GLU A 91 19.38 -9.21 14.64
N SER A 92 19.96 -10.34 14.22
CA SER A 92 21.21 -10.40 13.47
C SER A 92 21.03 -10.23 11.95
N LEU A 93 19.81 -9.98 11.47
CA LEU A 93 19.52 -9.85 10.05
C LEU A 93 20.08 -8.53 9.51
N ASP A 94 20.94 -8.62 8.50
CA ASP A 94 21.27 -7.48 7.66
C ASP A 94 20.15 -7.29 6.62
N MET A 95 19.64 -6.06 6.53
CA MET A 95 18.61 -5.69 5.56
C MET A 95 19.10 -5.87 4.11
N ASN A 96 20.35 -5.49 3.83
CA ASN A 96 20.86 -5.42 2.47
C ASN A 96 21.09 -6.81 1.86
N ASP A 97 21.30 -7.83 2.70
CA ASP A 97 21.45 -9.23 2.29
C ASP A 97 20.12 -9.88 1.88
N VAL A 98 18.99 -9.25 2.20
CA VAL A 98 17.68 -9.91 2.11
C VAL A 98 16.68 -9.22 1.21
N ILE A 99 16.74 -7.89 1.11
CA ILE A 99 15.85 -7.12 0.26
C ILE A 99 16.23 -7.30 -1.21
N LEU A 100 15.26 -7.07 -2.10
CA LEU A 100 15.56 -7.12 -3.54
C LEU A 100 16.62 -6.09 -3.91
N SER A 101 17.68 -6.56 -4.54
CA SER A 101 18.73 -5.74 -5.13
C SER A 101 18.29 -5.15 -6.47
N ASN A 102 19.02 -4.13 -6.95
CA ASN A 102 18.76 -3.50 -8.25
C ASN A 102 18.79 -4.50 -9.42
N SER A 103 19.73 -5.46 -9.39
CA SER A 103 19.86 -6.50 -10.42
C SER A 103 18.67 -7.47 -10.42
N GLU A 104 18.17 -7.85 -9.24
CA GLU A 104 17.00 -8.72 -9.12
C GLU A 104 15.72 -8.02 -9.56
N VAL A 105 15.53 -6.75 -9.19
CA VAL A 105 14.39 -5.93 -9.66
C VAL A 105 14.40 -5.85 -11.19
N LYS A 106 15.57 -5.59 -11.79
CA LYS A 106 15.75 -5.57 -13.26
C LYS A 106 15.42 -6.92 -13.91
N ASP A 107 15.93 -8.03 -13.38
CA ASP A 107 15.65 -9.36 -13.92
C ASP A 107 14.16 -9.69 -13.86
N LEU A 108 13.50 -9.39 -12.74
CA LEU A 108 12.07 -9.60 -12.58
C LEU A 108 11.24 -8.74 -13.55
N LEU A 109 11.54 -7.44 -13.66
CA LEU A 109 10.80 -6.52 -14.54
C LEU A 109 11.11 -6.69 -16.03
N SER A 110 12.13 -7.49 -16.39
CA SER A 110 12.33 -7.94 -17.77
C SER A 110 11.32 -9.01 -18.20
N LYS A 111 10.73 -9.73 -17.23
CA LYS A 111 9.83 -10.89 -17.45
C LYS A 111 8.38 -10.60 -17.06
N TYR A 112 8.17 -9.68 -16.14
CA TYR A 112 6.89 -9.36 -15.52
C TYR A 112 6.65 -7.85 -15.54
N ASP A 113 5.39 -7.44 -15.51
CA ASP A 113 5.01 -6.03 -15.62
C ASP A 113 4.86 -5.35 -14.26
N VAL A 114 4.57 -6.15 -13.22
CA VAL A 114 4.44 -5.67 -11.84
C VAL A 114 4.92 -6.72 -10.84
N ILE A 115 5.69 -6.28 -9.85
CA ILE A 115 6.09 -7.06 -8.67
C ILE A 115 5.18 -6.66 -7.51
N VAL A 116 4.62 -7.64 -6.80
CA VAL A 116 3.71 -7.47 -5.66
C VAL A 116 4.04 -8.45 -4.55
N PRO A 117 3.60 -8.23 -3.29
CA PRO A 117 3.81 -9.21 -2.24
C PRO A 117 2.96 -10.47 -2.50
N LYS A 118 3.33 -11.59 -1.90
CA LYS A 118 2.46 -12.78 -1.85
C LYS A 118 1.09 -12.43 -1.26
N LYS A 119 0.03 -12.98 -1.85
CA LYS A 119 -1.33 -12.80 -1.33
C LYS A 119 -1.47 -13.33 0.10
N ARG A 120 -2.20 -12.59 0.93
CA ARG A 120 -2.70 -13.13 2.21
C ARG A 120 -3.93 -13.97 1.93
N LYS A 121 -4.01 -15.17 2.53
CA LYS A 121 -5.18 -16.05 2.45
C LYS A 121 -6.03 -15.93 3.71
N TYR A 122 -7.34 -15.82 3.53
CA TYR A 122 -8.38 -15.77 4.56
C TYR A 122 -9.28 -17.01 4.45
N TYR A 123 -9.09 -17.99 5.32
CA TYR A 123 -9.81 -19.27 5.25
C TYR A 123 -11.28 -19.21 5.62
N ILE A 124 -11.68 -18.18 6.39
CA ILE A 124 -13.04 -18.05 6.93
C ILE A 124 -13.71 -16.71 6.59
N GLU A 125 -13.06 -15.86 5.77
CA GLU A 125 -13.57 -14.54 5.37
C GLU A 125 -13.26 -14.22 3.92
N THR A 126 -14.09 -13.37 3.32
CA THR A 126 -13.76 -12.66 2.08
C THR A 126 -13.04 -11.35 2.40
N LEU A 127 -12.47 -10.69 1.40
CA LEU A 127 -11.87 -9.36 1.57
C LEU A 127 -12.89 -8.34 2.10
N TYR A 128 -14.14 -8.39 1.62
CA TYR A 128 -15.22 -7.55 2.14
C TYR A 128 -15.56 -7.91 3.60
N SER A 129 -15.86 -9.17 3.90
CA SER A 129 -16.30 -9.54 5.26
C SER A 129 -15.20 -9.29 6.29
N HIS A 130 -13.93 -9.51 5.94
CA HIS A 130 -12.81 -9.17 6.80
C HIS A 130 -12.78 -7.66 7.09
N TYR A 131 -12.90 -6.80 6.07
CA TYR A 131 -12.96 -5.35 6.28
C TYR A 131 -14.17 -4.95 7.12
N ALA A 132 -15.36 -5.47 6.80
CA ALA A 132 -16.60 -5.20 7.51
C ALA A 132 -16.58 -5.66 8.97
N HIS A 133 -15.76 -6.66 9.34
CA HIS A 133 -15.57 -7.05 10.73
C HIS A 133 -14.53 -6.18 11.44
N THR A 134 -13.50 -5.70 10.75
CA THR A 134 -12.44 -4.89 11.38
C THR A 134 -12.74 -3.39 11.41
N HIS A 135 -13.52 -2.88 10.45
CA HIS A 135 -13.85 -1.48 10.19
C HIS A 135 -15.34 -1.33 9.83
N ASP A 136 -15.79 -0.11 9.53
CA ASP A 136 -17.14 0.16 9.04
C ASP A 136 -17.31 -0.30 7.58
N ALA A 137 -18.27 -1.18 7.33
CA ALA A 137 -18.56 -1.71 5.99
C ALA A 137 -19.02 -0.62 5.01
N ASN A 138 -19.65 0.44 5.51
CA ASN A 138 -20.17 1.54 4.70
C ASN A 138 -19.07 2.21 3.87
N HIS A 139 -17.80 2.17 4.32
CA HIS A 139 -16.67 2.65 3.52
C HIS A 139 -16.59 1.95 2.15
N LEU A 140 -16.73 0.62 2.12
CA LEU A 140 -16.69 -0.17 0.89
C LEU A 140 -17.98 -0.02 0.07
N ASP A 141 -19.12 0.14 0.73
CA ASP A 141 -20.41 0.32 0.05
C ASP A 141 -20.50 1.68 -0.66
N VAL A 142 -20.00 2.75 -0.04
CA VAL A 142 -19.83 4.07 -0.67
C VAL A 142 -18.81 3.98 -1.81
N THR A 143 -17.68 3.31 -1.60
CA THR A 143 -16.65 3.13 -2.64
C THR A 143 -17.21 2.42 -3.87
N ARG A 144 -18.02 1.37 -3.68
CA ARG A 144 -18.69 0.65 -4.78
C ARG A 144 -19.61 1.56 -5.59
N ARG A 145 -20.38 2.43 -4.92
CA ARG A 145 -21.24 3.43 -5.58
C ARG A 145 -20.43 4.42 -6.40
N ILE A 146 -19.36 4.95 -5.82
CA ILE A 146 -18.43 5.85 -6.52
C ILE A 146 -17.84 5.20 -7.77
N ILE A 147 -17.39 3.94 -7.68
CA ILE A 147 -16.88 3.20 -8.84
C ILE A 147 -17.97 3.04 -9.91
N SER A 148 -19.20 2.73 -9.51
CA SER A 148 -20.32 2.58 -10.47
C SER A 148 -20.61 3.88 -11.24
N GLU A 149 -20.33 5.03 -10.63
CA GLU A 149 -20.56 6.35 -11.23
C GLU A 149 -19.36 6.85 -12.05
N LEU A 150 -18.14 6.73 -11.51
CA LEU A 150 -16.94 7.29 -12.12
C LEU A 150 -16.25 6.32 -13.09
N ARG A 151 -16.27 5.02 -12.77
CA ARG A 151 -15.55 3.95 -13.47
C ARG A 151 -16.40 2.68 -13.55
N PRO A 152 -17.58 2.73 -14.21
CA PRO A 152 -18.48 1.58 -14.31
C PRO A 152 -17.81 0.35 -14.93
N ASP A 153 -16.76 0.56 -15.75
CA ASP A 153 -15.89 -0.47 -16.30
C ASP A 153 -15.16 -1.33 -15.24
N TYR A 154 -15.08 -0.88 -13.98
CA TYR A 154 -14.44 -1.61 -12.87
C TYR A 154 -15.41 -2.29 -11.92
N ILE A 155 -16.74 -2.13 -12.09
CA ILE A 155 -17.69 -2.62 -11.08
C ILE A 155 -17.67 -4.14 -10.93
N GLU A 156 -17.51 -4.87 -12.03
CA GLU A 156 -17.41 -6.34 -12.01
C GLU A 156 -16.12 -6.80 -11.33
N ALA A 157 -15.00 -6.10 -11.59
CA ALA A 157 -13.73 -6.37 -10.94
C ALA A 157 -13.82 -6.11 -9.43
N PHE A 158 -14.47 -5.01 -9.02
CA PHE A 158 -14.71 -4.69 -7.63
C PHE A 158 -15.49 -5.79 -6.91
N ASP A 159 -16.65 -6.18 -7.46
CA ASP A 159 -17.52 -7.20 -6.86
C ASP A 159 -16.84 -8.57 -6.78
N ARG A 160 -16.07 -8.92 -7.82
CA ARG A 160 -15.27 -10.15 -7.84
C ARG A 160 -14.22 -10.14 -6.74
N VAL A 161 -13.43 -9.06 -6.61
CA VAL A 161 -12.37 -8.93 -5.60
C VAL A 161 -12.95 -8.92 -4.19
N MET A 162 -14.06 -8.23 -3.94
CA MET A 162 -14.70 -8.19 -2.62
C MET A 162 -15.15 -9.58 -2.13
N LYS A 163 -15.45 -10.51 -3.05
CA LYS A 163 -15.83 -11.90 -2.77
C LYS A 163 -14.63 -12.85 -2.64
N GLN A 164 -13.41 -12.42 -2.99
CA GLN A 164 -12.21 -13.26 -2.88
C GLN A 164 -11.83 -13.52 -1.43
N ARG A 165 -11.20 -14.68 -1.21
CA ARG A 165 -10.66 -15.12 0.08
C ARG A 165 -9.14 -14.91 0.17
N SER A 166 -8.57 -14.18 -0.78
CA SER A 166 -7.16 -13.81 -0.76
C SER A 166 -6.93 -12.53 -1.56
N GLY A 167 -5.87 -11.78 -1.21
CA GLY A 167 -5.53 -10.54 -1.89
C GLY A 167 -4.20 -9.96 -1.41
N TYR A 168 -3.72 -8.95 -2.14
CA TYR A 168 -2.59 -8.13 -1.76
C TYR A 168 -3.04 -7.15 -0.67
N MET A 169 -2.64 -7.39 0.58
CA MET A 169 -3.11 -6.59 1.73
C MET A 169 -2.22 -5.38 2.02
N PHE A 170 -1.45 -4.95 1.03
CA PHE A 170 -0.60 -3.77 1.07
C PHE A 170 -0.68 -3.10 -0.30
N ASN A 171 -0.56 -1.78 -0.33
CA ASN A 171 -0.32 -0.97 -1.52
C ASN A 171 1.17 -1.01 -1.94
N MET A 172 1.87 -2.13 -1.69
CA MET A 172 3.28 -2.29 -2.07
C MET A 172 3.40 -2.90 -3.46
N PHE A 173 4.23 -2.32 -4.31
CA PHE A 173 4.48 -2.80 -5.67
C PHE A 173 5.81 -2.29 -6.22
N ILE A 174 6.24 -2.83 -7.37
CA ILE A 174 7.23 -2.21 -8.28
C ILE A 174 6.73 -2.42 -9.71
N MET A 175 6.54 -1.34 -10.47
CA MET A 175 6.10 -1.40 -11.88
C MET A 175 6.61 -0.20 -12.69
N SER A 176 6.35 -0.18 -13.99
CA SER A 176 6.72 0.97 -14.84
C SER A 176 6.05 2.25 -14.36
N LYS A 177 6.71 3.39 -14.57
CA LYS A 177 6.15 4.70 -14.24
C LYS A 177 4.81 4.96 -14.94
N GLU A 178 4.65 4.45 -16.16
CA GLU A 178 3.40 4.45 -16.91
C GLU A 178 2.27 3.70 -16.19
N ASN A 179 2.54 2.48 -15.70
CA ASN A 179 1.55 1.72 -14.93
C ASN A 179 1.24 2.38 -13.58
N VAL A 180 2.23 3.04 -12.95
CA VAL A 180 1.98 3.86 -11.75
C VAL A 180 1.08 5.05 -12.06
N ALA A 181 1.30 5.75 -13.17
CA ALA A 181 0.46 6.86 -13.59
C ALA A 181 -0.98 6.38 -13.85
N ALA A 182 -1.16 5.31 -14.63
CA ALA A 182 -2.48 4.73 -14.91
C ALA A 182 -3.21 4.27 -13.63
N TYR A 183 -2.47 3.71 -12.65
CA TYR A 183 -3.03 3.36 -11.36
C TYR A 183 -3.45 4.60 -10.55
N CYS A 184 -2.60 5.62 -10.47
CA CYS A 184 -2.87 6.82 -9.70
C CYS A 184 -4.02 7.64 -10.30
N GLU A 185 -4.08 7.78 -11.63
CA GLU A 185 -5.17 8.44 -12.36
C GLU A 185 -6.52 7.72 -12.16
N TRP A 186 -6.50 6.42 -11.96
CA TRP A 186 -7.70 5.66 -11.58
C TRP A 186 -8.04 5.81 -10.08
N LEU A 187 -7.03 5.70 -9.21
CA LEU A 187 -7.23 5.63 -7.75
C LEU A 187 -7.65 6.97 -7.13
N PHE A 188 -6.90 8.04 -7.39
CA PHE A 188 -7.07 9.30 -6.67
C PHE A 188 -8.47 9.91 -6.84
N PRO A 189 -9.07 9.96 -8.05
CA PRO A 189 -10.44 10.45 -8.20
C PRO A 189 -11.48 9.68 -7.36
N ILE A 190 -11.30 8.36 -7.21
CA ILE A 190 -12.19 7.52 -6.40
C ILE A 190 -12.01 7.82 -4.91
N ILE A 191 -10.75 7.92 -4.46
CA ILE A 191 -10.45 8.21 -3.04
C ILE A 191 -10.89 9.63 -2.67
N ASP A 192 -10.70 10.62 -3.55
CA ASP A 192 -11.10 12.00 -3.32
C ASP A 192 -12.62 12.16 -3.26
N GLU A 193 -13.35 11.43 -4.12
CA GLU A 193 -14.81 11.36 -4.02
C GLU A 193 -15.26 10.67 -2.72
N LEU A 194 -14.56 9.62 -2.29
CA LEU A 194 -14.87 8.96 -1.02
C LEU A 194 -14.64 9.91 0.16
N TYR A 195 -13.55 10.68 0.12
CA TYR A 195 -13.22 11.71 1.12
C TYR A 195 -14.30 12.79 1.19
N ARG A 196 -14.87 13.18 0.05
CA ARG A 196 -15.98 14.15 0.02
C ARG A 196 -17.32 13.59 0.49
N ARG A 197 -17.60 12.29 0.32
CA ARG A 197 -18.90 11.69 0.65
C ARG A 197 -19.02 11.20 2.09
N LEU A 198 -17.91 10.87 2.73
CA LEU A 198 -17.93 10.37 4.11
C LEU A 198 -17.79 11.50 5.11
N ASP A 199 -18.77 11.60 6.02
CA ASP A 199 -18.62 12.39 7.23
C ASP A 199 -17.75 11.61 8.23
N ILE A 200 -16.52 12.09 8.42
CA ILE A 200 -15.55 11.52 9.36
C ILE A 200 -15.49 12.30 10.67
N THR A 201 -16.47 13.17 10.93
CA THR A 201 -16.55 13.93 12.18
C THR A 201 -16.57 12.98 13.38
N GLY A 202 -15.69 13.21 14.34
CA GLY A 202 -15.56 12.38 15.54
C GLY A 202 -14.76 11.08 15.34
N TYR A 203 -14.18 10.83 14.16
CA TYR A 203 -13.30 9.69 13.97
C TYR A 203 -12.03 9.82 14.82
N SER A 204 -11.57 8.70 15.37
CA SER A 204 -10.24 8.65 15.96
C SER A 204 -9.17 8.82 14.88
N ALA A 205 -7.95 9.22 15.25
CA ALA A 205 -6.82 9.26 14.32
C ALA A 205 -6.54 7.89 13.67
N PHE A 206 -6.90 6.79 14.35
CA PHE A 206 -6.81 5.46 13.76
C PHE A 206 -7.88 5.24 12.69
N ASP A 207 -9.14 5.62 12.93
CA ASP A 207 -10.26 5.40 12.03
C ASP A 207 -10.23 6.32 10.81
N ALA A 208 -9.75 7.56 10.97
CA ALA A 208 -9.57 8.55 9.91
C ALA A 208 -8.68 8.05 8.75
N ARG A 209 -7.79 7.08 9.01
CA ARG A 209 -6.93 6.42 8.01
C ARG A 209 -7.67 5.47 7.06
N LEU A 210 -9.00 5.53 7.00
CA LEU A 210 -9.82 4.59 6.23
C LEU A 210 -9.48 4.61 4.73
N PHE A 211 -9.11 5.78 4.19
CA PHE A 211 -8.83 5.97 2.76
C PHE A 211 -7.62 5.16 2.31
N GLY A 212 -6.53 5.20 3.09
CA GLY A 212 -5.39 4.31 2.90
C GLY A 212 -5.76 2.82 3.00
N ARG A 213 -6.69 2.45 3.90
CA ARG A 213 -7.14 1.04 4.01
C ARG A 213 -8.04 0.60 2.86
N VAL A 214 -8.89 1.48 2.35
CA VAL A 214 -9.73 1.23 1.18
C VAL A 214 -8.83 1.08 -0.06
N SER A 215 -7.80 1.92 -0.20
CA SER A 215 -6.89 1.85 -1.35
C SER A 215 -6.14 0.53 -1.46
N GLU A 216 -5.80 -0.15 -0.35
CA GLU A 216 -5.24 -1.52 -0.39
C GLU A 216 -6.15 -2.50 -1.15
N ARG A 217 -7.49 -2.37 -0.99
CA ARG A 217 -8.46 -3.23 -1.68
C ARG A 217 -8.61 -2.76 -3.12
N LEU A 218 -8.65 -1.45 -3.35
CA LEU A 218 -8.71 -0.87 -4.68
C LEU A 218 -7.49 -1.24 -5.54
N PHE A 219 -6.30 -1.41 -4.96
CA PHE A 219 -5.15 -1.91 -5.69
C PHE A 219 -5.39 -3.30 -6.29
N ASN A 220 -6.06 -4.20 -5.54
CA ASN A 220 -6.46 -5.51 -6.06
C ASN A 220 -7.50 -5.38 -7.18
N VAL A 221 -8.45 -4.44 -7.05
CA VAL A 221 -9.47 -4.16 -8.07
C VAL A 221 -8.82 -3.65 -9.35
N TRP A 222 -7.87 -2.73 -9.23
CA TRP A 222 -7.13 -2.20 -10.37
C TRP A 222 -6.38 -3.31 -11.11
N LEU A 223 -5.56 -4.08 -10.39
CA LEU A 223 -4.79 -5.19 -10.96
C LEU A 223 -5.67 -6.26 -11.59
N ALA A 224 -6.83 -6.58 -10.98
CA ALA A 224 -7.75 -7.59 -11.50
C ALA A 224 -8.46 -7.17 -12.80
N ASN A 225 -8.33 -5.91 -13.21
CA ASN A 225 -8.86 -5.36 -14.45
C ASN A 225 -7.79 -5.04 -15.48
N GLN A 226 -6.50 -5.26 -15.17
CA GLN A 226 -5.42 -5.11 -16.13
C GLN A 226 -4.99 -6.46 -16.71
N ASP A 227 -4.48 -6.43 -17.93
CA ASP A 227 -3.76 -7.57 -18.53
C ASP A 227 -2.25 -7.41 -18.28
N LEU A 228 -1.84 -7.61 -17.02
CA LEU A 228 -0.44 -7.50 -16.59
C LEU A 228 0.10 -8.86 -16.13
N ARG A 229 1.35 -9.14 -16.47
CA ARG A 229 2.09 -10.29 -15.93
C ARG A 229 2.53 -9.98 -14.51
N ILE A 230 1.76 -10.45 -13.54
CA ILE A 230 2.01 -10.20 -12.11
C ILE A 230 3.04 -11.19 -11.54
N LYS A 231 4.06 -10.67 -10.85
CA LYS A 231 5.02 -11.46 -10.08
C LYS A 231 4.80 -11.28 -8.58
N GLU A 232 4.36 -12.35 -7.91
CA GLU A 232 4.37 -12.41 -6.45
C GLU A 232 5.77 -12.74 -5.91
N VAL A 233 6.26 -11.92 -4.98
CA VAL A 233 7.51 -12.15 -4.24
C VAL A 233 7.25 -12.17 -2.73
N PRO A 234 8.08 -12.89 -1.95
CA PRO A 234 8.08 -12.75 -0.50
C PRO A 234 8.35 -11.30 -0.07
N PHE A 235 7.92 -10.98 1.15
CA PHE A 235 8.30 -9.75 1.82
C PHE A 235 8.63 -10.08 3.28
N ILE A 236 9.42 -9.22 3.91
CA ILE A 236 9.81 -9.35 5.31
C ILE A 236 9.38 -8.11 6.09
N TYR A 237 9.11 -8.28 7.38
CA TYR A 237 8.98 -7.17 8.31
C TYR A 237 10.33 -6.91 9.00
N MET A 238 10.79 -5.67 9.03
CA MET A 238 12.09 -5.31 9.62
C MET A 238 12.03 -5.09 11.14
N GLU A 239 11.04 -5.69 11.79
CA GLU A 239 10.84 -5.66 13.23
C GLU A 239 10.02 -6.87 13.67
N LYS A 240 10.11 -7.21 14.96
CA LYS A 240 9.32 -8.29 15.57
C LYS A 240 7.83 -7.96 15.51
N ILE A 241 7.02 -8.94 15.08
CA ILE A 241 5.55 -8.83 15.06
C ILE A 241 4.94 -9.72 16.10
N ASN A 242 4.01 -9.16 16.86
CA ASN A 242 3.19 -9.93 17.79
C ASN A 242 2.05 -10.64 17.04
N LEU A 243 2.37 -11.77 16.40
CA LEU A 243 1.41 -12.59 15.66
C LEU A 243 0.27 -13.12 16.55
N PHE A 244 0.54 -13.37 17.83
CA PHE A 244 -0.49 -13.79 18.79
C PHE A 244 -1.54 -12.71 19.01
N GLN A 245 -1.12 -11.47 19.29
CA GLN A 245 -2.06 -10.35 19.46
C GLN A 245 -2.82 -10.05 18.17
N LYS A 246 -2.15 -10.17 17.02
CA LYS A 246 -2.79 -10.01 15.70
C LYS A 246 -3.87 -11.08 15.45
N GLY A 247 -3.59 -12.34 15.79
CA GLY A 247 -4.55 -13.45 15.70
C GLY A 247 -5.72 -13.29 16.67
N LYS A 248 -5.45 -12.93 17.93
CA LYS A 248 -6.48 -12.66 18.95
C LYS A 248 -7.42 -11.54 18.51
N SER A 249 -6.86 -10.42 18.03
CA SER A 249 -7.66 -9.27 17.59
C SER A 249 -8.53 -9.61 16.38
N PHE A 250 -8.00 -10.38 15.44
CA PHE A 250 -8.77 -10.90 14.30
C PHE A 250 -9.97 -11.75 14.75
N LEU A 251 -9.76 -12.69 15.68
CA LEU A 251 -10.85 -13.52 16.20
C LEU A 251 -11.89 -12.70 16.99
N GLN A 252 -11.45 -11.69 17.73
CA GLN A 252 -12.33 -10.76 18.44
C GLN A 252 -13.21 -9.94 17.49
N ALA A 253 -12.63 -9.43 16.40
CA ALA A 253 -13.37 -8.72 15.37
C ALA A 253 -14.41 -9.63 14.71
N LYS A 254 -14.01 -10.85 14.34
CA LYS A 254 -14.86 -11.80 13.64
C LYS A 254 -16.03 -12.33 14.48
N PHE A 255 -15.77 -12.79 15.70
CA PHE A 255 -16.75 -13.53 16.49
C PHE A 255 -17.45 -12.71 17.58
N PHE A 256 -16.86 -11.56 17.96
CA PHE A 256 -17.36 -10.75 19.06
C PHE A 256 -17.67 -9.30 18.64
N GLY A 257 -17.58 -8.97 17.35
CA GLY A 257 -17.91 -7.64 16.81
C GLY A 257 -16.96 -6.52 17.24
N LYS A 258 -15.82 -6.84 17.87
CA LYS A 258 -14.88 -5.83 18.38
C LYS A 258 -14.01 -5.27 17.26
N LYS A 259 -14.33 -4.05 16.80
CA LYS A 259 -13.55 -3.33 15.78
C LYS A 259 -12.11 -3.07 16.21
N TYR A 260 -11.22 -2.87 15.24
CA TYR A 260 -9.84 -2.51 15.52
C TYR A 260 -9.75 -1.06 15.97
N GLY A 261 -8.93 -0.78 16.98
CA GLY A 261 -8.57 0.59 17.38
C GLY A 261 -7.08 0.93 17.18
N GLN A 262 -6.29 -0.03 16.67
CA GLN A 262 -4.86 0.13 16.41
C GLN A 262 -4.37 -0.86 15.34
N SER A 263 -3.17 -0.61 14.82
CA SER A 263 -2.47 -1.50 13.87
C SER A 263 -1.66 -2.58 14.59
N PHE A 264 -1.47 -3.74 13.92
CA PHE A 264 -0.74 -4.90 14.42
C PHE A 264 0.31 -5.43 13.44
#